data_AF-A0A5C6EW87-F1
#
_entry.id   AF-A0A5C6EW87-F1
#
_cell.length_a   1.000
_cell.length_b   1.000
_cell.length_c   1.000
_cell.angle_alpha   90.00
_cell.angle_beta   90.00
_cell.angle_gamma   90.00
#
_symmetry.space_group_name_H-M   'P 1'
#
loop_
_entity.id
_entity.type
_entity.pdbx_description
1 polymer ?
#
loop_
_entity_poly.entity_id
_entity_poly.type
_entity_poly.pdbx_seq_one_letter_code
_entity_poly.pdbx_strand_id
1 'polypeptide(L)' 'MNMPAKLVSLVSLGAVMIPCVLYFADAISLDTVKWTALAGTIGWFLATPLWMSRELPIDSKEVEI' A
#
# COMPACT_ATOMS: atom_id res chain seq x y z
N MET A 1 4.91 -17.27 1.19
CA MET A 1 3.68 -16.46 1.34
C MET A 1 3.71 -15.76 2.70
N ASN A 2 4.02 -14.47 2.72
CA ASN A 2 4.17 -13.70 3.97
C ASN A 2 2.81 -13.15 4.41
N MET A 3 1.96 -14.00 5.00
CA MET A 3 0.62 -13.65 5.48
C MET A 3 0.55 -12.38 6.35
N PRO A 4 1.47 -12.11 7.30
CA PRO A 4 1.44 -10.86 8.06
C PRO A 4 1.68 -9.61 7.19
N ALA A 5 2.61 -9.64 6.24
CA ALA A 5 2.89 -8.51 5.36
C ALA A 5 1.69 -8.18 4.45
N LYS A 6 0.95 -9.20 4.00
CA LYS A 6 -0.29 -9.02 3.24
C LYS A 6 -1.39 -8.37 4.08
N LEU A 7 -1.53 -8.77 5.34
CA LEU A 7 -2.51 -8.20 6.27
C LEU A 7 -2.20 -6.72 6.55
N VAL A 8 -0.93 -6.41 6.81
CA VAL A 8 -0.47 -5.03 7.03
C VAL A 8 -0.74 -4.17 5.79
N SER A 9 -0.40 -4.66 4.59
CA SER A 9 -0.69 -3.96 3.34
C SER A 9 -2.20 -3.70 3.16
N LEU A 10 -3.06 -4.67 3.46
CA LEU A 10 -4.52 -4.48 3.36
C LEU A 10 -5.04 -3.42 4.35
N VAL A 11 -4.55 -3.44 5.59
CA VAL A 11 -4.92 -2.44 6.61
C VAL A 11 -4.43 -1.05 6.21
N SER A 12 -3.20 -0.94 5.69
CA SER A 12 -2.65 0.33 5.21
C SER A 12 -3.46 0.90 4.05
N LEU A 13 -3.91 0.05 3.13
CA LEU A 13 -4.82 0.46 2.04
C LEU A 13 -6.16 0.97 2.58
N GLY A 14 -6.71 0.27 3.58
CA GLY A 14 -7.90 0.72 4.30
C GLY A 14 -7.71 2.09 4.95
N ALA A 15 -6.55 2.34 5.56
CA ALA A 15 -6.22 3.64 6.17
C ALA A 15 -6.10 4.79 5.15
N VAL A 16 -5.98 4.51 3.85
CA VAL A 16 -6.06 5.53 2.78
C VAL A 16 -7.51 5.76 2.36
N MET A 17 -8.29 4.69 2.19
CA MET A 17 -9.64 4.76 1.63
C MET A 17 -10.70 5.20 2.65
N ILE A 18 -10.65 4.67 3.88
CA ILE A 18 -11.63 4.93 4.94
C ILE A 18 -11.75 6.43 5.28
N PRO A 19 -10.65 7.17 5.54
CA PRO A 19 -10.77 8.59 5.85
C PRO A 19 -11.33 9.41 4.67
N CYS A 20 -11.05 9.02 3.43
CA CYS A 20 -11.68 9.67 2.27
C CYS A 20 -13.20 9.55 2.30
N VAL A 21 -13.72 8.35 2.60
CA VAL A 21 -15.18 8.11 2.73
C VAL A 21 -15.77 8.87 3.93
N LEU A 22 -15.08 8.85 5.07
CA LEU A 22 -15.52 9.56 6.27
C LEU A 22 -15.57 11.09 6.08
N TYR A 23 -14.66 11.64 5.28
CA TYR A 23 -14.68 13.06 4.92
C TYR A 23 -15.88 13.43 4.06
N PHE A 24 -16.24 12.59 3.09
CA PHE A 24 -17.47 12.79 2.30
C PHE A 24 -18.75 12.69 3.14
N ALA A 25 -18.70 11.95 4.25
CA ALA A 25 -19.77 11.89 5.23
C ALA A 25 -19.75 13.06 6.24
N ASP A 26 -18.88 14.05 6.06
CA ASP A 26 -18.64 15.19 6.97
C ASP A 26 -18.26 14.75 8.41
N ALA A 27 -17.77 13.52 8.58
CA ALA A 27 -17.48 12.94 9.88
C ALA A 27 -16.09 13.30 10.42
N ILE A 28 -15.16 13.70 9.53
CA ILE A 28 -13.79 14.11 9.89
C ILE A 28 -13.34 15.32 9.06
N SER A 29 -12.35 16.06 9.56
CA SER A 29 -11.79 17.22 8.85
C SER A 29 -10.79 16.81 7.77
N LEU A 30 -10.59 17.69 6.78
CA LEU A 30 -9.65 17.46 5.67
C LEU A 30 -8.21 17.26 6.15
N ASP A 31 -7.82 17.95 7.23
CA ASP A 31 -6.48 17.83 7.80
C ASP A 31 -6.21 16.41 8.31
N THR A 32 -7.19 15.82 9.00
CA THR A 32 -7.13 14.43 9.46
C THR A 32 -7.02 13.45 8.29
N VAL A 33 -7.75 13.68 7.20
CA VAL A 33 -7.67 12.84 5.98
C VAL A 33 -6.27 12.87 5.39
N LYS A 34 -5.68 14.05 5.26
CA LYS A 34 -4.35 14.22 4.64
C LYS A 34 -3.29 13.46 5.44
N TRP A 35 -3.28 13.60 6.76
CA TRP A 35 -2.31 12.91 7.60
C TRP A 35 -2.51 11.39 7.63
N THR A 36 -3.76 10.94 7.75
CA THR A 36 -4.07 9.49 7.78
C THR A 36 -3.80 8.82 6.44
N ALA A 37 -4.18 9.45 5.32
CA ALA A 37 -3.90 8.94 3.99
C ALA A 37 -2.39 8.93 3.68
N LEU A 38 -1.64 9.95 4.12
CA LEU A 38 -0.18 9.98 3.97
C LEU A 38 0.49 8.82 4.73
N ALA A 39 0.14 8.65 6.00
CA ALA A 39 0.66 7.56 6.83
C ALA A 39 0.26 6.18 6.26
N GLY A 40 -0.99 6.03 5.81
CA GLY A 40 -1.47 4.83 5.16
C GLY A 40 -0.72 4.51 3.87
N THR A 41 -0.43 5.53 3.05
CA THR A 41 0.35 5.37 1.81
C THR A 41 1.78 4.93 2.09
N ILE A 42 2.45 5.56 3.06
CA ILE A 42 3.81 5.17 3.47
C ILE A 42 3.83 3.72 3.97
N GLY A 43 2.90 3.37 4.87
CA GLY A 43 2.78 2.02 5.40
C GLY A 43 2.50 0.98 4.30
N TRP A 44 1.61 1.32 3.37
CA TRP A 44 1.28 0.45 2.24
C TRP A 44 2.47 0.24 1.31
N PHE A 45 3.21 1.31 1.01
CA PHE A 45 4.37 1.25 0.12
C PHE A 45 5.52 0.41 0.70
N LEU A 46 5.70 0.41 2.02
CA LEU A 46 6.67 -0.44 2.71
C LEU A 46 6.19 -1.90 2.79
N ALA A 47 4.91 -2.12 3.06
CA ALA A 47 4.36 -3.46 3.27
C ALA A 47 4.15 -4.23 1.95
N THR A 48 3.71 -3.56 0.89
CA THR A 48 3.36 -4.19 -0.40
C THR A 48 4.50 -4.96 -1.07
N PRO A 49 5.72 -4.43 -1.22
CA PRO A 49 6.82 -5.18 -1.83
C PRO A 49 7.21 -6.41 -1.01
N LEU A 50 7.02 -6.44 0.32
CA LEU A 50 7.44 -7.58 1.16
C LEU A 50 6.67 -8.88 0.91
N TRP A 51 5.53 -8.82 0.22
CA TRP A 51 4.74 -10.01 -0.12
C TRP A 51 4.35 -10.09 -1.60
N MET A 52 4.32 -8.95 -2.29
CA MET A 52 4.00 -8.86 -3.72
C MET A 52 5.24 -8.84 -4.62
N SER A 53 6.45 -8.66 -4.03
CA SER A 53 7.68 -8.80 -4.80
C SER A 53 7.77 -10.23 -5.33
N ARG A 54 7.76 -10.32 -6.65
CA ARG A 54 7.92 -11.55 -7.41
C ARG A 54 9.40 -11.70 -7.68
N GLU A 55 9.93 -12.91 -7.59
CA GLU A 55 11.27 -13.17 -8.14
C GLU A 55 11.23 -12.73 -9.61
N LEU A 56 12.05 -11.75 -9.96
CA LEU A 56 12.23 -11.36 -11.35
C LEU A 56 12.70 -12.63 -12.06
N PRO A 57 11.98 -13.12 -13.09
CA PRO A 57 12.57 -14.15 -13.94
C PRO A 57 13.87 -13.56 -14.45
N ILE A 58 14.98 -14.25 -14.22
CA ILE A 58 16.25 -13.93 -14.86
C ILE A 58 15.94 -13.84 -16.34
N ASP A 59 16.09 -12.64 -16.92
CA ASP A 59 15.83 -12.38 -18.33
C ASP A 59 16.62 -13.42 -19.13
N SER A 60 15.91 -14.21 -19.93
CA SER A 60 16.39 -15.41 -20.61
C SER A 60 17.22 -15.06 -21.85
N LYS A 61 18.04 -14.01 -21.77
CA LYS A 61 18.89 -13.49 -22.85
C LYS A 61 20.30 -13.26 -22.30
N GLU A 62 21.34 -14.00 -22.68
CA GLU A 62 21.50 -14.78 -23.92
C GLU A 62 21.13 -13.99 -25.19
N VAL A 63 21.28 -12.66 -25.16
CA VAL A 63 21.66 -11.95 -26.39
C VAL A 63 23.14 -11.68 -26.26
N GLU A 64 23.93 -12.62 -26.76
CA GLU A 64 25.22 -12.24 -27.34
C GLU A 64 24.91 -11.22 -28.44
N ILE A 65 25.35 -9.97 -28.25
CA ILE A 65 25.46 -9.00 -29.35
C ILE A 65 26.88 -9.06 -29.86
#